data_AF-A0A967LUZ5-F1
#
_entry.id   AF-A0A967LUZ5-F1
#
_cell.length_a   1.000
_cell.length_b   1.000
_cell.length_c   1.000
_cell.angle_alpha   90.00
_cell.angle_beta   90.00
_cell.angle_gamma   90.00
#
_symmetry.space_group_name_H-M   'P 1'
#
loop_
_entity.id
_entity.type
_entity.pdbx_description
1 polymer ?
#
loop_
_entity_poly.entity_id
_entity_poly.type
_entity_poly.pdbx_seq_one_letter_code
_entity_poly.pdbx_strand_id
1 'polypeptide(L)'
;MDKGVILRILLLIGAAALLFAPTVWAIRDAAHRKFPTTKAKAIWLAVVTLLPPIGAFAYIAVGRPRASKVAEDVEAPMVNSETGSE
;
A
#
# COMPACT_ATOMS: atom_id res chain seq x y z
N MET A 1 -10.29 -36.40 -14.09
CA MET A 1 -9.59 -35.10 -14.00
C MET A 1 -8.10 -35.37 -14.09
N ASP A 2 -7.45 -34.91 -15.14
CA ASP A 2 -6.06 -35.27 -15.44
C ASP A 2 -5.10 -34.76 -14.38
N LYS A 3 -4.18 -35.61 -13.92
CA LYS A 3 -3.20 -35.27 -12.88
C LYS A 3 -2.37 -34.04 -13.25
N GLY A 4 -2.11 -33.84 -14.55
CA GLY A 4 -1.42 -32.66 -15.06
C GLY A 4 -2.24 -31.36 -14.95
N VAL A 5 -3.57 -31.43 -15.08
CA VAL A 5 -4.46 -30.29 -14.86
C VAL A 5 -4.56 -29.96 -13.37
N ILE A 6 -4.66 -30.99 -12.52
CA ILE A 6 -4.67 -30.84 -11.06
C ILE A 6 -3.37 -30.17 -10.57
N LEU A 7 -2.22 -30.62 -11.08
CA LEU A 7 -0.92 -30.03 -10.72
C LEU A 7 -0.84 -28.55 -11.13
N ARG A 8 -1.31 -28.19 -12.33
CA ARG A 8 -1.36 -26.79 -12.79
C ARG A 8 -2.27 -25.93 -11.93
N ILE A 9 -3.45 -26.43 -11.56
CA ILE A 9 -4.39 -25.73 -10.69
C ILE A 9 -3.78 -25.50 -9.31
N LEU A 10 -3.14 -26.51 -8.70
CA LEU A 10 -2.44 -26.35 -7.42
C LEU A 10 -1.31 -25.33 -7.50
N LEU A 11 -0.55 -25.32 -8.60
CA LEU A 11 0.54 -24.36 -8.81
C LEU A 11 0.00 -22.93 -8.96
N LEU A 12 -1.10 -22.74 -9.69
CA LEU A 12 -1.77 -21.45 -9.81
C LEU A 12 -2.35 -20.97 -8.49
N ILE A 13 -2.97 -21.86 -7.70
CA ILE A 13 -3.49 -21.52 -6.37
C ILE A 13 -2.34 -21.15 -5.43
N GLY A 14 -1.24 -21.90 -5.44
CA GLY A 14 -0.05 -21.60 -4.65
C GLY A 14 0.59 -20.26 -5.04
N ALA A 15 0.74 -19.99 -6.33
CA ALA A 15 1.24 -18.72 -6.84
C ALA A 15 0.31 -17.56 -6.50
N ALA A 16 -1.00 -17.74 -6.65
CA ALA A 16 -2.00 -16.76 -6.25
C ALA A 16 -1.92 -16.49 -4.74
N ALA A 17 -1.86 -17.51 -3.90
CA ALA A 17 -1.72 -17.34 -2.45
C ALA A 17 -0.42 -16.59 -2.10
N LEU A 18 0.69 -16.89 -2.78
CA LEU A 18 1.96 -16.20 -2.60
C LEU A 18 1.90 -14.72 -3.03
N LEU A 19 1.12 -14.41 -4.06
CA LEU A 19 0.88 -13.06 -4.54
C LEU A 19 -0.07 -12.27 -3.63
N PHE A 20 -1.07 -12.93 -3.05
CA PHE A 20 -2.10 -12.33 -2.19
C PHE A 20 -1.65 -12.14 -0.73
N ALA A 21 -0.76 -13.00 -0.23
CA ALA A 21 -0.20 -12.88 1.12
C ALA A 21 0.39 -11.48 1.41
N PRO A 22 1.27 -10.91 0.56
CA PRO A 22 1.78 -9.56 0.77
C PRO A 22 0.72 -8.47 0.57
N THR A 23 -0.33 -8.72 -0.22
CA THR A 23 -1.45 -7.79 -0.40
C THR A 23 -2.23 -7.61 0.89
N VAL A 24 -2.61 -8.72 1.53
CA VAL A 24 -3.32 -8.71 2.81
C VAL A 24 -2.45 -8.10 3.92
N TRP A 25 -1.16 -8.43 3.93
CA TRP A 25 -0.22 -7.84 4.89
C TRP A 25 -0.03 -6.34 4.67
N ALA A 26 0.09 -5.89 3.41
CA ALA A 26 0.20 -4.47 3.07
C ALA A 26 -1.06 -3.68 3.46
N ILE A 27 -2.26 -4.25 3.24
CA ILE A 27 -3.52 -3.64 3.68
C ILE A 27 -3.56 -3.52 5.20
N ARG A 28 -3.16 -4.58 5.94
CA ARG A 28 -3.12 -4.55 7.41
C ARG A 28 -2.12 -3.53 7.94
N ASP A 29 -0.92 -3.49 7.36
CA ASP A 29 0.13 -2.53 7.71
C ASP A 29 -0.31 -1.09 7.42
N ALA A 30 -0.92 -0.86 6.24
CA ALA A 30 -1.50 0.44 5.90
C ALA A 30 -2.68 0.81 6.82
N ALA A 31 -3.49 -0.16 7.26
CA ALA A 31 -4.59 0.08 8.17
C ALA A 31 -4.12 0.51 9.58
N HIS A 32 -3.04 -0.12 10.08
CA HIS A 32 -2.47 0.16 11.41
C HIS A 32 -1.56 1.38 11.43
N ARG A 33 -0.96 1.76 10.29
CA ARG A 33 -0.19 3.01 10.21
C ARG A 33 -1.09 4.23 10.16
N LYS A 34 -0.73 5.25 10.94
CA LYS A 34 -1.33 6.57 10.84
C LYS A 34 -0.76 7.26 9.60
N PHE A 35 -1.57 7.36 8.56
CA PHE A 35 -1.27 8.24 7.43
C PHE A 35 -1.67 9.67 7.81
N PRO A 36 -0.91 10.68 7.39
CA PRO A 36 -1.24 12.08 7.64
C PRO A 36 -2.55 12.52 6.97
N THR A 37 -2.96 11.86 5.88
CA THR A 37 -4.23 12.14 5.20
C THR A 37 -4.98 10.85 4.88
N THR A 38 -6.30 10.87 5.10
CA THR A 38 -7.21 9.76 4.76
C THR A 38 -7.19 9.45 3.26
N LYS A 39 -6.95 10.47 2.42
CA LYS A 39 -6.78 10.31 0.95
C LYS A 39 -5.54 9.48 0.59
N ALA A 40 -4.37 9.76 1.19
CA ALA A 40 -3.16 9.00 0.90
C ALA A 40 -3.29 7.52 1.29
N LYS A 41 -3.95 7.25 2.42
CA LYS A 41 -4.29 5.89 2.86
C LYS A 41 -5.18 5.18 1.84
N ALA A 42 -6.23 5.85 1.37
CA ALA A 42 -7.15 5.30 0.38
C ALA A 42 -6.48 5.02 -0.97
N ILE A 43 -5.58 5.91 -1.44
CA ILE A 43 -4.83 5.70 -2.69
C ILE A 43 -3.93 4.48 -2.59
N TRP A 44 -3.18 4.32 -1.49
CA TRP A 44 -2.32 3.15 -1.31
C TRP A 44 -3.10 1.85 -1.18
N LEU A 45 -4.23 1.87 -0.47
CA LEU A 45 -5.14 0.71 -0.45
C LEU A 45 -5.71 0.39 -1.82
N ALA A 46 -6.14 1.40 -2.59
CA ALA A 46 -6.63 1.20 -3.94
C ALA A 46 -5.53 0.63 -4.85
N VAL A 47 -4.31 1.15 -4.81
CA VAL A 47 -3.17 0.64 -5.60
C VAL A 47 -2.84 -0.81 -5.25
N VAL A 48 -2.81 -1.15 -3.96
CA VAL A 48 -2.55 -2.52 -3.47
C VAL A 48 -3.67 -3.49 -3.89
N THR A 49 -4.92 -3.02 -3.92
CA THR A 49 -6.10 -3.86 -4.21
C THR A 49 -6.40 -3.99 -5.70
N LEU A 50 -6.13 -2.94 -6.49
CA LEU A 50 -6.41 -2.91 -7.93
C LEU A 50 -5.34 -3.65 -8.73
N LEU A 51 -4.07 -3.59 -8.28
CA LEU A 51 -2.96 -4.32 -8.87
C LEU A 51 -2.24 -5.22 -7.84
N PRO A 52 -2.87 -6.28 -7.31
CA PRO A 52 -2.09 -7.36 -6.68
C PRO A 52 -1.28 -8.05 -7.79
N PRO A 53 0.06 -8.23 -7.68
CA PRO A 53 1.00 -8.00 -6.57
C PRO A 53 1.82 -6.71 -6.65
N ILE A 54 1.76 -6.00 -7.79
CA ILE A 54 2.64 -4.88 -8.12
C ILE A 54 2.42 -3.74 -7.13
N GLY A 55 1.17 -3.50 -6.75
CA GLY A 55 0.80 -2.50 -5.74
C GLY A 55 1.36 -2.81 -4.35
N ALA A 56 1.46 -4.09 -3.98
CA ALA A 56 2.07 -4.50 -2.71
C ALA A 56 3.59 -4.25 -2.72
N PHE A 57 4.28 -4.61 -3.81
CA PHE A 57 5.71 -4.31 -3.98
C PHE A 57 5.97 -2.79 -4.00
N ALA A 58 5.15 -2.03 -4.72
CA ALA A 58 5.25 -0.57 -4.75
C ALA A 58 5.01 0.07 -3.37
N TYR A 59 4.06 -0.46 -2.59
CA TYR A 59 3.81 0.00 -1.22
C TYR A 59 4.99 -0.26 -0.29
N ILE A 60 5.57 -1.45 -0.36
CA ILE A 60 6.73 -1.81 0.46
C ILE A 60 7.96 -0.97 0.09
N ALA A 61 8.22 -0.78 -1.21
CA ALA A 61 9.40 -0.07 -1.70
C ALA A 61 9.30 1.46 -1.54
N VAL A 62 8.14 2.05 -1.86
CA VAL A 62 7.98 3.50 -1.98
C VAL A 62 6.96 4.05 -0.99
N GLY A 63 5.86 3.34 -0.76
CA GLY A 63 4.77 3.78 0.12
C GLY A 63 5.19 3.87 1.58
N ARG A 64 5.94 2.90 2.08
CA ARG A 64 6.43 2.85 3.47
C ARG A 64 7.28 4.06 3.88
N PRO A 65 8.34 4.46 3.14
CA PRO A 65 9.13 5.64 3.50
C PRO A 65 8.44 6.97 3.17
N ARG A 66 7.56 7.04 2.16
CA ARG A 66 6.85 8.29 1.81
C ARG A 66 5.67 8.59 2.72
N ALA A 67 5.03 7.59 3.32
CA ALA A 67 3.99 7.78 4.32
C ALA A 67 4.49 8.65 5.50
N SER A 68 5.76 8.53 5.87
CA SER A 68 6.38 9.34 6.91
C SER A 68 6.77 10.74 6.43
N LYS A 69 7.26 10.91 5.19
CA LYS A 69 7.71 12.21 4.67
C LYS A 69 6.57 13.16 4.31
N VAL A 70 5.50 12.65 3.69
CA VAL A 70 4.33 13.48 3.32
C VAL A 70 3.59 14.01 4.55
N ALA A 71 3.78 13.40 5.73
CA ALA A 71 3.24 13.93 6.97
C ALA A 71 3.87 15.27 7.37
N GLU A 72 5.17 15.41 7.09
CA GLU A 72 5.94 16.63 7.34
C GLU A 72 5.52 17.75 6.37
N ASP A 73 5.28 17.39 5.10
CA ASP A 73 4.93 18.34 4.03
C ASP A 73 3.50 18.91 4.14
N VAL A 74 2.57 18.20 4.82
CA VAL A 74 1.18 18.65 5.01
C VAL A 74 1.02 19.53 6.26
N GLU A 75 1.96 19.46 7.20
CA GLU A 75 1.99 20.34 8.38
C GLU A 75 2.69 21.68 8.07
N ALA A 76 3.67 21.66 7.16
CA ALA A 76 4.42 22.83 6.70
C ALA A 76 3.62 23.99 6.05
N PRO A 77 2.48 23.80 5.33
CA PRO A 77 1.81 24.90 4.65
C PRO A 77 0.93 25.76 5.56
N MET A 78 0.59 25.32 6.78
CA MET A 78 -0.27 26.11 7.69
C MET A 78 0.51 26.88 8.76
N VAL A 79 1.77 26.52 9.03
CA VAL A 79 2.59 27.22 10.05
C VAL A 79 3.22 28.51 9.49
N ASN A 80 3.32 28.66 8.17
CA ASN A 80 4.03 29.79 7.56
C ASN A 80 3.12 30.92 7.04
N SER A 81 1.81 30.84 7.28
CA SER A 81 0.86 31.91 6.94
C SER A 81 0.56 32.86 8.10
N GLU A 82 1.08 32.62 9.31
CA GLU A 82 0.79 33.43 10.50
C GLU A 82 1.95 34.34 10.96
N THR A 83 3.11 34.33 10.30
CA THR A 83 4.32 35.07 10.75
C THR A 83 4.85 36.11 9.75
N GLY A 84 4.03 36.50 8.78
CA GLY A 84 4.38 37.46 7.71
C GLY A 84 3.61 38.77 7.76
N SER A 85 3.24 39.26 8.94
CA SER A 85 2.70 40.61 9.13
C SER A 85 2.99 41.05 10.54
N GLU A 86 4.18 41.61 10.76
CA GLU A 86 4.48 42.74 11.67
C GLU A 86 5.95 43.16 11.53
#